data_AF-A0A7K7I829-F1
#
_entry.id   AF-A0A7K7I829-F1
#
_cell.length_a   1.000
_cell.length_b   1.000
_cell.length_c   1.000
_cell.angle_alpha   90.00
_cell.angle_beta   90.00
_cell.angle_gamma   90.00
#
_symmetry.space_group_name_H-M   'P 1'
#
loop_
_entity.id
_entity.type
_entity.pdbx_description
1 polymer ?
#
loop_
_entity_poly.entity_id
_entity_poly.type
_entity_poly.pdbx_seq_one_letter_code
_entity_poly.pdbx_strand_id
1 'polypeptide(L)'
;LFQTWWCHCLVVQFTTSPLSSPAHFAPVECCFQYAQKRIRHPQSFYETSKDCPKPAVVIVAANGDEICADPKKDWVNKIMKRLQNKK
;
A
#
# COMPACT_ATOMS: atom_id res chain seq x y z
N LEU A 1 -36.18 -12.07 -37.66
CA LEU A 1 -36.80 -13.06 -36.75
C LEU A 1 -35.89 -13.19 -35.52
N PHE A 2 -35.87 -12.33 -34.51
CA PHE A 2 -36.95 -11.63 -33.79
C PHE A 2 -36.80 -10.10 -33.88
N GLN A 3 -37.72 -9.48 -34.62
CA GLN A 3 -38.19 -8.11 -34.40
C GLN A 3 -39.32 -8.29 -33.34
N THR A 4 -39.52 -7.48 -32.29
CA THR A 4 -40.31 -6.24 -32.34
C THR A 4 -40.59 -5.76 -30.89
N TRP A 5 -39.71 -4.96 -30.28
CA TRP A 5 -40.17 -4.07 -29.20
C TRP A 5 -39.31 -2.81 -29.08
N TRP A 6 -39.14 -2.11 -30.20
CA TRP A 6 -38.71 -0.72 -30.17
C TRP A 6 -39.72 0.11 -30.96
N CYS A 7 -40.83 0.42 -30.29
CA CYS A 7 -41.77 1.45 -30.70
C CYS A 7 -42.15 2.22 -29.43
N HIS A 8 -41.43 3.31 -29.14
CA HIS A 8 -42.01 4.66 -29.17
C HIS A 8 -40.97 5.72 -28.71
N CYS A 9 -40.56 6.53 -29.69
CA CYS A 9 -40.02 7.90 -29.66
C CYS A 9 -39.44 8.55 -28.38
N LEU A 10 -38.22 9.06 -28.58
CA LEU A 10 -37.67 10.36 -28.12
C LEU A 10 -37.54 10.60 -26.62
N VAL A 11 -36.35 10.32 -26.04
CA VAL A 11 -35.68 11.26 -25.12
C VAL A 11 -34.15 11.15 -25.23
N VAL A 12 -33.55 12.23 -25.75
CA VAL A 12 -32.21 12.81 -25.51
C VAL A 12 -30.98 11.89 -25.40
N GLN A 13 -30.04 12.08 -26.34
CA GLN A 13 -28.64 11.64 -26.26
C GLN A 13 -27.95 12.21 -25.01
N PHE A 14 -27.51 11.34 -24.11
CA PHE A 14 -26.48 11.68 -23.14
C PHE A 14 -25.26 10.81 -23.42
N THR A 15 -24.42 11.25 -24.35
CA THR A 15 -23.04 10.77 -24.45
C THR A 15 -22.29 11.31 -23.24
N THR A 16 -22.45 10.66 -22.10
CA THR A 16 -21.54 10.88 -20.97
C THR A 16 -20.40 9.92 -21.19
N SER A 17 -19.29 10.41 -21.74
CA SER A 17 -18.01 9.71 -21.60
C SER A 17 -17.64 9.76 -20.13
N PRO A 18 -17.59 8.66 -19.36
CA PRO A 18 -16.87 8.69 -18.13
C PRO A 18 -15.39 8.65 -18.53
N LEU A 19 -14.75 9.82 -18.60
CA LEU A 19 -13.31 9.88 -18.37
C LEU A 19 -13.06 9.68 -16.86
N SER A 20 -13.56 8.55 -16.32
CA SER A 20 -13.11 8.04 -15.04
C SER A 20 -11.76 7.40 -15.32
N SER A 21 -10.70 8.20 -15.22
CA SER A 21 -9.39 7.62 -14.92
C SER A 21 -9.58 6.85 -13.61
N PRO A 22 -9.36 5.52 -13.57
CA PRO A 22 -9.18 4.88 -12.28
C PRO A 22 -7.88 5.49 -11.76
N ALA A 23 -7.99 6.52 -10.92
CA ALA A 23 -6.96 6.79 -9.96
C ALA A 23 -6.84 5.47 -9.20
N HIS A 24 -5.85 4.66 -9.56
CA HIS A 24 -5.47 3.47 -8.84
C HIS A 24 -5.03 3.95 -7.47
N PHE A 25 -5.98 4.19 -6.56
CA PHE A 25 -5.73 4.31 -5.14
C PHE A 25 -5.36 2.91 -4.68
N ALA A 26 -4.14 2.49 -5.00
CA ALA A 26 -3.55 1.34 -4.36
C ALA A 26 -3.66 1.60 -2.86
N PRO A 27 -4.19 0.63 -2.08
CA PRO A 27 -4.33 0.82 -0.65
C PRO A 27 -2.96 1.16 -0.06
N VAL A 28 -2.89 2.28 0.66
CA VAL A 28 -1.66 2.71 1.33
C VAL A 28 -1.44 1.78 2.52
N GLU A 29 -0.35 1.00 2.49
CA GLU A 29 0.02 0.14 3.61
C GLU A 29 0.61 0.97 4.75
N CYS A 30 -0.12 1.03 5.86
CA CYS A 30 0.25 1.79 7.06
C CYS A 30 0.38 0.88 8.28
N CYS A 31 1.34 1.22 9.14
CA CYS A 31 1.52 0.56 10.43
C CYS A 31 0.75 1.28 11.54
N PHE A 32 -0.14 0.57 12.22
CA PHE A 32 -0.86 1.09 13.39
C PHE A 32 -0.20 0.70 14.72
N GLN A 33 0.60 -0.37 14.71
CA GLN A 33 1.29 -0.92 15.87
C GLN A 33 2.73 -1.27 15.51
N TYR A 34 3.60 -1.25 16.52
CA TYR A 34 5.02 -1.53 16.37
C TYR A 34 5.42 -2.78 17.15
N ALA A 35 6.41 -3.49 16.62
CA ALA A 35 7.09 -4.55 17.33
C ALA A 35 7.77 -4.01 18.60
N GLN A 36 7.45 -4.63 19.73
CA GLN A 36 8.07 -4.29 21.02
C GLN A 36 9.45 -4.91 21.18
N LYS A 37 9.72 -6.01 20.47
CA LYS A 37 10.96 -6.78 20.55
C LYS A 37 11.79 -6.62 19.28
N ARG A 38 13.11 -6.68 19.45
CA ARG A 38 14.07 -6.65 18.34
C ARG A 38 13.94 -7.87 17.45
N ILE A 39 13.98 -7.65 16.15
CA ILE A 39 13.97 -8.70 15.12
C ILE A 39 15.37 -9.31 15.00
N ARG A 40 15.47 -10.65 15.09
CA ARG A 40 16.75 -11.37 15.12
C ARG A 40 17.37 -11.56 13.73
N HIS A 41 16.55 -11.92 12.75
CA HIS A 41 16.99 -12.25 11.39
C HIS A 41 16.34 -11.33 10.34
N PRO A 42 16.65 -10.02 10.35
CA PRO A 42 16.12 -9.10 9.34
C PRO A 42 16.85 -9.32 8.01
N GLN A 43 16.10 -9.33 6.91
CA GLN A 43 16.61 -9.58 5.56
C GLN A 43 16.54 -8.34 4.67
N SER A 44 15.45 -7.59 4.75
CA SER A 44 15.28 -6.30 4.07
C SER A 44 14.40 -5.37 4.90
N PHE A 45 14.29 -4.11 4.47
CA PHE A 45 13.37 -3.16 5.07
C PHE A 45 12.87 -2.18 4.01
N TYR A 46 11.71 -1.59 4.27
CA TYR A 46 11.16 -0.48 3.49
C TYR A 46 10.43 0.50 4.41
N GLU A 47 10.31 1.75 3.99
CA GLU A 47 9.57 2.79 4.72
C GLU A 47 8.12 2.80 4.25
N THR A 48 7.17 2.98 5.18
CA THR A 48 5.76 3.15 4.82
C THR A 48 5.55 4.50 4.12
N SER A 49 4.41 4.68 3.43
CA SER A 49 4.11 5.97 2.81
C SER A 49 4.11 7.12 3.83
N LYS A 50 4.49 8.31 3.35
CA LYS A 50 4.44 9.55 4.12
C LYS A 50 2.99 10.00 4.40
N ASP A 51 2.04 9.48 3.64
CA ASP A 51 0.60 9.71 3.85
C ASP A 51 0.07 9.00 5.10
N CYS A 52 0.83 8.06 5.66
CA CYS A 52 0.44 7.38 6.88
C CYS A 52 0.46 8.34 8.08
N PRO A 53 -0.52 8.23 9.00
CA PRO A 53 -0.58 9.09 10.18
C PRO A 53 0.58 8.86 11.15
N LYS A 54 1.28 7.72 11.02
CA LYS A 54 2.43 7.36 11.84
C LYS A 54 3.58 6.91 10.93
N PRO A 55 4.78 7.49 11.10
CA PRO A 55 5.95 7.07 10.34
C PRO A 55 6.42 5.70 10.83
N ALA A 56 6.63 4.76 9.91
CA ALA A 56 7.01 3.41 10.24
C ALA A 56 8.02 2.83 9.23
N VAL A 57 8.75 1.84 9.70
CA VAL A 57 9.63 1.02 8.85
C VAL A 57 9.15 -0.41 8.95
N VAL A 58 8.88 -1.03 7.82
CA VAL A 58 8.58 -2.45 7.76
C VAL A 58 9.88 -3.20 7.56
N ILE A 59 10.18 -4.11 8.48
CA ILE A 59 11.34 -5.00 8.40
C ILE A 59 10.83 -6.36 7.95
N VAL A 60 11.37 -6.84 6.83
CA VAL A 60 11.09 -8.18 6.32
C VAL A 60 12.07 -9.15 6.94
N ALA A 61 11.57 -10.12 7.70
CA ALA A 61 12.38 -11.15 8.33
C ALA A 61 12.72 -12.27 7.33
N ALA A 62 13.72 -13.09 7.66
CA ALA A 62 14.20 -14.17 6.81
C ALA A 62 13.14 -15.25 6.49
N ASN A 63 12.09 -15.35 7.31
CA ASN A 63 10.94 -16.23 7.08
C ASN A 63 9.84 -15.57 6.21
N GLY A 64 10.06 -14.34 5.74
CA GLY A 64 9.10 -13.58 4.93
C GLY A 64 8.15 -12.69 5.75
N ASP A 65 8.19 -12.75 7.08
CA ASP A 65 7.28 -11.94 7.91
C ASP A 65 7.59 -10.44 7.78
N GLU A 66 6.54 -9.66 7.56
CA GLU A 66 6.59 -8.20 7.50
C GLU A 66 6.23 -7.61 8.86
N ILE A 67 7.21 -6.94 9.47
CA ILE A 67 7.10 -6.51 10.86
C ILE A 67 7.25 -4.98 10.92
N CYS A 68 6.16 -4.31 11.28
CA CYS A 68 6.13 -2.88 11.56
C CYS A 68 7.04 -2.53 12.75
N ALA A 69 7.95 -1.59 12.54
CA ALA A 69 8.91 -1.14 13.54
C ALA A 69 8.97 0.40 13.62
N ASP A 70 9.16 0.91 14.84
CA ASP A 70 9.25 2.35 15.09
C ASP A 70 10.64 2.89 14.70
N PRO A 71 10.75 3.80 13.73
CA PRO A 71 12.04 4.37 13.32
C PRO A 71 12.76 5.11 14.46
N LYS A 72 12.07 5.48 15.54
CA LYS A 72 12.67 6.14 16.70
C LYS A 72 13.42 5.18 17.62
N LYS A 73 13.26 3.87 17.46
CA LYS A 73 13.95 2.88 18.31
C LYS A 73 15.39 2.66 17.82
N ASP A 74 16.33 2.65 18.76
CA ASP A 74 17.75 2.46 18.45
C ASP A 74 18.04 1.13 17.73
N TRP A 75 17.37 0.05 18.14
CA TRP A 75 17.54 -1.25 17.50
C TRP A 75 17.07 -1.28 16.04
N VAL A 76 16.05 -0.49 15.69
CA VAL A 76 15.52 -0.36 14.32
C VAL A 76 16.54 0.36 13.46
N ASN A 77 17.07 1.50 13.94
CA ASN A 77 18.14 2.23 13.27
C ASN A 77 19.38 1.38 13.02
N LYS A 78 19.79 0.57 14.01
CA LYS A 78 20.91 -0.37 13.85
C LYS A 78 20.64 -1.42 12.77
N ILE A 79 19.41 -1.93 12.66
CA ILE A 79 19.03 -2.88 11.60
C ILE A 79 19.04 -2.19 10.24
N MET A 80 18.43 -1.01 10.09
CA MET A 80 18.40 -0.27 8.83
C MET A 80 19.81 0.00 8.32
N LYS A 81 20.71 0.55 9.15
CA LYS A 81 22.11 0.78 8.79
C LYS A 81 22.82 -0.51 8.37
N ARG A 82 22.63 -1.61 9.11
CA ARG A 82 23.23 -2.91 8.77
C ARG A 82 22.76 -3.43 7.40
N LEU A 83 21.48 -3.25 7.09
CA LEU A 83 20.90 -3.69 5.82
C LEU A 83 21.27 -2.76 4.67
N GLN A 84 21.37 -1.45 4.89
CA GLN A 84 21.87 -0.49 3.91
C GLN A 84 23.31 -0.78 3.51
N ASN A 85 24.18 -1.10 4.49
CA ASN A 85 25.59 -1.43 4.23
C ASN A 85 25.81 -2.78 3.53
N LYS A 86 24.75 -3.60 3.39
CA LYS A 86 24.82 -4.91 2.72
C LYS A 86 24.36 -4.85 1.25
N LYS A 87 23.83 -3.72 0.81
CA LYS A 87 23.36 -3.49 -0.55
C LYS A 87 24.48 -2.89 -1.39
#